data_AF-A0A847SLX3-F1
#
_entry.id   AF-A0A847SLX3-F1
#
_cell.length_a   1.000
_cell.length_b   1.000
_cell.length_c   1.000
_cell.angle_alpha   90.00
_cell.angle_beta   90.00
_cell.angle_gamma   90.00
#
_symmetry.space_group_name_H-M   'P 1'
#
loop_
_entity.id
_entity.type
_entity.pdbx_description
1 polymer ?
#
loop_
_entity_poly.entity_id
_entity_poly.type
_entity_poly.pdbx_seq_one_letter_code
_entity_poly.pdbx_strand_id
1 'polypeptide(L)'
;MYFEEEAATAGKGMVKLAEIYRYEDLSDLTQPVYDGNVLILDYANIANDTDTLRRITSELKAVARDTNGDVAAIGHDLIVVTPRGYKIDRNKIRGGFK
;
A
#
# COMPACT_ATOMS: atom_id res chain seq x y z
N MET A 1 -22.91 -2.01 -3.84
CA MET A 1 -22.54 -1.04 -4.89
C MET A 1 -21.55 -1.75 -5.79
N TYR A 2 -21.92 -2.00 -7.04
CA TYR A 2 -21.00 -2.52 -8.06
C TYR A 2 -20.46 -1.29 -8.79
N PHE A 3 -19.14 -1.08 -8.73
CA PHE A 3 -18.51 -0.06 -9.56
C PHE A 3 -18.07 -0.73 -10.85
N GLU A 4 -18.56 -0.19 -11.97
CA GLU A 4 -18.16 -0.59 -13.31
C GLU A 4 -16.66 -0.38 -13.50
N GLU A 5 -16.01 -1.35 -14.11
CA GLU A 5 -14.60 -1.33 -14.43
C GLU A 5 -14.38 -0.40 -15.63
N GLU A 6 -14.20 0.89 -15.35
CA GLU A 6 -13.96 1.90 -16.38
C GLU A 6 -12.46 1.99 -16.70
N ALA A 7 -12.12 1.47 -17.88
CA ALA A 7 -11.00 1.80 -18.74
C ALA A 7 -9.67 2.20 -18.07
N ALA A 8 -8.67 1.32 -18.21
CA ALA A 8 -7.25 1.61 -18.03
C ALA A 8 -6.89 2.98 -18.63
N THR A 9 -6.81 3.99 -17.77
CA THR A 9 -6.51 5.35 -18.16
C THR A 9 -5.01 5.40 -18.46
N ALA A 10 -4.67 5.38 -19.73
CA ALA A 10 -3.31 5.70 -20.18
C ALA A 10 -2.93 7.10 -19.64
N GLY A 11 -2.13 7.14 -18.57
CA GLY A 11 -1.43 8.36 -18.13
C GLY A 11 -1.59 8.82 -16.68
N LYS A 12 -2.33 8.14 -15.79
CA LYS A 12 -2.37 8.53 -14.36
C LYS A 12 -2.33 7.30 -13.45
N GLY A 13 -1.34 7.27 -12.54
CA GLY A 13 -1.22 6.20 -11.55
C GLY A 13 -2.51 6.02 -10.76
N MET A 14 -2.92 4.78 -10.56
CA MET A 14 -4.11 4.41 -9.80
C MET A 14 -3.78 4.19 -8.32
N VAL A 15 -4.80 4.20 -7.47
CA VAL A 15 -4.72 3.62 -6.12
C VAL A 15 -5.28 2.21 -6.19
N LYS A 16 -4.46 1.21 -5.85
CA LYS A 16 -4.80 -0.21 -5.87
C LYS A 16 -4.97 -0.70 -4.43
N LEU A 17 -6.10 -1.35 -4.17
CA LEU A 17 -6.38 -2.00 -2.89
C LEU A 17 -6.05 -3.49 -3.04
N ALA A 18 -5.36 -4.05 -2.06
CA ALA A 18 -4.99 -5.45 -2.01
C ALA A 18 -5.18 -6.00 -0.60
N GLU A 19 -5.57 -7.26 -0.53
CA GLU A 19 -5.60 -8.04 0.72
C GLU A 19 -4.51 -9.11 0.64
N ILE A 20 -3.72 -9.24 1.70
CA ILE A 20 -2.69 -10.27 1.81
C ILE A 20 -3.11 -11.35 2.81
N TYR A 21 -2.97 -12.60 2.40
CA TYR A 21 -3.35 -13.76 3.22
C TYR A 21 -2.12 -14.54 3.69
N ARG A 22 -1.00 -14.42 2.98
CA ARG A 22 0.29 -15.05 3.32
C ARG A 22 1.45 -14.28 2.69
N TYR A 23 2.66 -14.52 3.18
CA TYR A 23 3.85 -13.82 2.73
C TYR A 23 4.11 -13.96 1.22
N GLU A 24 3.79 -15.11 0.66
CA GLU A 24 4.08 -15.44 -0.75
C GLU A 24 3.31 -14.56 -1.73
N ASP A 25 2.15 -14.04 -1.33
CA ASP A 25 1.31 -13.17 -2.17
C ASP A 25 2.00 -11.80 -2.42
N LEU A 26 2.95 -11.41 -1.56
CA LEU A 26 3.53 -10.06 -1.55
C LEU A 26 4.21 -9.67 -2.87
N SER A 27 4.88 -10.63 -3.51
CA SER A 27 5.61 -10.40 -4.76
C SER A 27 4.69 -9.89 -5.87
N ASP A 28 3.54 -10.52 -6.07
CA ASP A 28 2.54 -10.11 -7.06
C ASP A 28 1.87 -8.79 -6.67
N LEU A 29 1.61 -8.59 -5.36
CA LEU A 29 0.91 -7.40 -4.86
C LEU A 29 1.74 -6.12 -4.96
N THR A 30 3.08 -6.21 -5.04
CA THR A 30 3.97 -5.03 -5.10
C THR A 30 4.27 -4.56 -6.50
N GLN A 31 4.07 -5.39 -7.53
CA GLN A 31 4.29 -5.03 -8.94
C GLN A 31 3.62 -3.70 -9.36
N PRO A 32 2.35 -3.42 -8.97
CA PRO A 32 1.70 -2.17 -9.34
C PRO A 32 2.44 -0.90 -8.89
N VAL A 33 3.24 -0.97 -7.81
CA VAL A 33 4.03 0.17 -7.32
C VAL A 33 5.17 0.51 -8.28
N TYR A 34 5.82 -0.50 -8.84
CA TYR A 34 6.83 -0.31 -9.90
C TYR A 34 6.21 0.28 -11.17
N ASP A 35 4.95 -0.06 -11.45
CA ASP A 35 4.18 0.49 -12.57
C ASP A 35 3.65 1.90 -12.31
N GLY A 36 4.02 2.52 -11.18
CA GLY A 36 3.65 3.89 -10.83
C GLY A 36 2.29 4.06 -10.16
N ASN A 37 1.71 2.98 -9.62
CA ASN A 37 0.48 3.02 -8.83
C ASN A 37 0.77 3.12 -7.33
N VAL A 38 -0.18 3.64 -6.57
CA VAL A 38 -0.17 3.56 -5.10
C VAL A 38 -0.80 2.24 -4.68
N LEU A 39 -0.19 1.52 -3.74
CA LEU A 39 -0.73 0.32 -3.13
C LEU A 39 -1.24 0.63 -1.72
N ILE A 40 -2.46 0.19 -1.41
CA ILE A 40 -2.98 0.05 -0.06
C ILE A 40 -3.13 -1.44 0.21
N LEU A 41 -2.35 -1.95 1.15
CA LEU A 41 -2.29 -3.35 1.53
C LEU A 41 -3.01 -3.54 2.86
N ASP A 42 -4.11 -4.30 2.85
CA ASP A 42 -4.79 -4.82 4.02
C ASP A 42 -4.16 -6.13 4.47
N TYR A 43 -3.60 -6.13 5.68
CA TYR A 43 -2.95 -7.27 6.30
C TYR A 43 -3.71 -7.84 7.50
N ALA A 44 -5.00 -7.51 7.67
CA ALA A 44 -5.82 -7.94 8.81
C ALA A 44 -5.75 -9.47 9.05
N ASN A 45 -5.74 -10.27 7.98
CA ASN A 45 -5.68 -11.74 8.04
C ASN A 45 -4.39 -12.29 8.68
N ILE A 46 -3.31 -11.51 8.70
CA ILE A 46 -1.99 -11.91 9.21
C ILE A 46 -1.47 -10.96 10.30
N ALA A 47 -2.31 -10.04 10.79
CA ALA A 47 -1.92 -9.04 11.78
C ALA A 47 -1.37 -9.63 13.09
N ASN A 48 -1.80 -10.85 13.44
CA ASN A 48 -1.33 -11.57 14.64
C ASN A 48 0.01 -12.29 14.44
N ASP A 49 0.47 -12.48 13.20
CA ASP A 49 1.77 -13.07 12.88
C ASP A 49 2.82 -11.97 12.74
N THR A 50 3.43 -11.62 13.88
CA THR A 50 4.39 -10.51 13.95
C THR A 50 5.67 -10.77 13.15
N ASP A 51 6.08 -12.03 13.00
CA ASP A 51 7.27 -12.39 12.22
C ASP A 51 7.03 -12.21 10.73
N THR A 52 5.88 -12.69 10.23
CA THR A 52 5.45 -12.48 8.85
C THR A 52 5.27 -10.99 8.56
N LEU A 53 4.60 -10.25 9.45
CA LEU A 53 4.40 -8.81 9.28
C LEU A 53 5.72 -8.02 9.23
N ARG A 54 6.72 -8.43 10.02
CA ARG A 54 8.07 -7.83 9.98
C ARG A 54 8.76 -8.04 8.64
N ARG A 55 8.63 -9.23 8.04
CA ARG A 55 9.17 -9.53 6.71
C ARG A 55 8.48 -8.69 5.64
N ILE A 56 7.15 -8.68 5.65
CA ILE A 56 6.33 -7.86 4.72
C ILE A 56 6.72 -6.40 4.82
N THR A 57 6.75 -5.83 6.02
CA THR A 57 7.11 -4.42 6.22
C THR A 57 8.52 -4.10 5.73
N SER A 58 9.47 -5.04 5.88
CA SER A 58 10.85 -4.86 5.43
C SER A 58 10.94 -4.84 3.90
N GLU A 59 10.16 -5.69 3.24
CA GLU A 59 10.08 -5.77 1.78
C GLU A 59 9.34 -4.57 1.18
N LEU A 60 8.22 -4.14 1.76
CA LEU A 60 7.52 -2.91 1.34
C LEU A 60 8.40 -1.66 1.48
N LYS A 61 9.26 -1.61 2.52
CA LYS A 61 10.30 -0.57 2.65
C LYS A 61 11.35 -0.66 1.55
N ALA A 62 11.70 -1.86 1.08
CA ALA A 62 12.60 -2.03 -0.06
C ALA A 62 11.93 -1.52 -1.34
N VAL A 63 10.69 -1.94 -1.63
CA VAL A 63 9.91 -1.47 -2.78
C VAL A 63 9.79 0.06 -2.81
N ALA A 64 9.49 0.69 -1.67
CA ALA A 64 9.42 2.14 -1.58
C ALA A 64 10.77 2.83 -1.86
N ARG A 65 11.89 2.24 -1.45
CA ARG A 65 13.24 2.76 -1.78
C ARG A 65 13.54 2.60 -3.26
N ASP A 66 13.25 1.44 -3.83
CA ASP A 66 13.57 1.10 -5.22
C ASP A 66 12.77 1.95 -6.20
N THR A 67 11.51 2.26 -5.86
CA THR A 67 10.62 3.14 -6.63
C THR A 67 10.76 4.62 -6.25
N ASN A 68 11.68 4.97 -5.35
CA ASN A 68 11.91 6.33 -4.87
C ASN A 68 10.66 7.02 -4.28
N GLY A 69 9.78 6.23 -3.67
CA GLY A 69 8.50 6.61 -3.07
C GLY A 69 8.53 6.72 -1.55
N ASP A 70 7.45 6.30 -0.87
CA ASP A 70 7.29 6.33 0.59
C ASP A 70 6.36 5.19 1.05
N VAL A 71 6.49 4.79 2.32
CA VAL A 71 5.67 3.76 2.95
C VAL A 71 5.26 4.16 4.36
N ALA A 72 4.01 3.88 4.73
CA ALA A 72 3.50 4.11 6.07
C ALA A 72 2.41 3.10 6.45
N ALA A 73 2.43 2.67 7.70
CA ALA A 73 1.31 1.96 8.29
C ALA A 73 0.20 2.96 8.67
N ILE A 74 -1.05 2.57 8.44
CA ILE A 74 -2.25 3.33 8.78
C ILE A 74 -3.11 2.44 9.68
N GLY A 75 -3.37 2.92 10.91
CA GLY A 75 -4.18 2.16 11.85
C GLY A 75 -3.50 0.89 12.31
N HIS A 76 -4.23 -0.22 12.25
CA HIS A 76 -3.82 -1.52 12.81
C HIS A 76 -3.61 -2.63 11.78
N ASP A 77 -4.07 -2.40 10.54
CA ASP A 77 -4.33 -3.42 9.52
C ASP A 77 -4.03 -2.94 8.09
N LEU A 78 -3.67 -1.66 7.89
CA LEU A 78 -3.36 -1.13 6.56
C LEU A 78 -1.91 -0.64 6.45
N ILE A 79 -1.28 -0.90 5.31
CA ILE A 79 -0.01 -0.28 4.90
C ILE A 79 -0.20 0.37 3.54
N VAL A 80 0.26 1.61 3.39
CA VAL A 80 0.31 2.30 2.10
C VAL A 80 1.73 2.35 1.59
N VAL A 81 1.91 2.03 0.32
CA VAL A 81 3.16 2.18 -0.42
C VAL A 81 2.90 3.05 -1.64
N THR A 82 3.71 4.08 -1.80
CA THR A 82 3.58 5.05 -2.89
C THR A 82 4.78 4.97 -3.82
N PRO A 83 4.61 5.25 -5.12
CA PRO A 83 5.71 5.32 -6.08
C PRO A 83 6.37 6.71 -6.08
N ARG A 84 7.35 6.93 -6.96
CA ARG A 84 8.00 8.23 -7.16
C ARG A 84 6.99 9.36 -7.36
N GLY A 85 7.28 10.51 -6.75
CA GLY A 85 6.47 11.73 -6.88
C GLY A 85 5.43 11.91 -5.77
N TYR A 86 5.24 10.90 -4.93
CA TYR A 86 4.37 10.95 -3.76
C TYR A 86 5.18 10.83 -2.47
N LYS A 87 4.71 11.49 -1.42
CA LYS A 87 5.20 11.37 -0.04
C LYS A 87 4.02 11.34 0.91
N ILE A 88 4.16 10.57 2.00
CA ILE A 88 3.11 10.45 3.00
C ILE A 88 3.38 11.48 4.09
N ASP A 89 2.56 12.53 4.13
CA ASP A 89 2.58 13.46 5.25
C ASP A 89 2.00 12.78 6.50
N ARG A 90 2.84 12.68 7.53
CA ARG A 90 2.49 12.04 8.81
C ARG A 90 1.81 13.02 9.77
N ASN A 91 1.71 14.30 9.40
CA ASN A 91 0.92 15.30 10.12
C ASN A 91 -0.56 15.13 9.78
N LYS A 92 -1.24 14.28 10.56
CA LYS A 92 -2.66 13.98 10.35
C LYS A 92 -3.50 15.27 10.44
N ILE A 93 -4.22 15.57 9.37
CA ILE A 93 -5.32 16.53 9.40
C ILE A 93 -6.44 15.91 10.25
N ARG A 94 -6.85 16.61 11.31
CA ARG A 94 -7.92 16.16 12.21
C ARG A 94 -9.17 17.00 11.97
N GLY A 95 -10.33 16.35 11.91
CA GLY A 95 -11.62 17.06 11.89
C GLY A 95 -11.82 17.86 13.18
N GLY A 96 -12.43 19.04 13.08
CA GLY A 96 -12.62 19.96 14.20
C GLY A 96 -13.71 19.58 15.21
N PHE A 97 -14.04 18.29 15.34
CA PHE A 97 -15.07 17.84 16.28
C PHE A 97 -14.56 18.01 17.72
N LYS A 98 -15.16 18.95 18.44
CA LYS A 98 -15.05 19.12 19.89
C LYS A 98 -16.27 18.54 20.56
#